data_AF-A0A7C7YFA1-F1
#
_entry.id   AF-A0A7C7YFA1-F1
#
_cell.length_a   1.000
_cell.length_b   1.000
_cell.length_c   1.000
_cell.angle_alpha   90.00
_cell.angle_beta   90.00
_cell.angle_gamma   90.00
#
_symmetry.space_group_name_H-M   'P 1'
#
loop_
_entity.id
_entity.type
_entity.pdbx_description
1 polymer ?
#
loop_
_entity_poly.entity_id
_entity_poly.type
_entity_poly.pdbx_seq_one_letter_code
_entity_poly.pdbx_strand_id
1 'polypeptide(L)'
;MKRSKQAKPQSERFAVEPEGSSLRKRRSGWSKGTDMPVRATLRQLGVPRSTFYRWYQRYVDEGFDGLHDKKPVRRARWNAIPEKIQKQVLDLVLERTDLSPRELAWRYTDERRYFVSES
;
A
#
# COMPACT_ATOMS: atom_id res chain seq x y z
N MET A 1 3.59 43.37 39.58
CA MET A 1 3.99 42.16 38.81
C MET A 1 3.26 40.94 39.35
N LYS A 2 2.26 40.42 38.64
CA LYS A 2 1.73 39.05 38.86
C LYS A 2 1.38 38.47 37.49
N ARG A 3 2.19 37.51 37.01
CA ARG A 3 1.94 36.75 35.78
C ARG A 3 1.08 35.53 36.15
N SER A 4 -0.18 35.54 35.71
CA SER A 4 -1.05 34.37 35.74
C SER A 4 -0.52 33.34 34.73
N LYS A 5 -0.16 32.14 35.20
CA LYS A 5 0.15 30.99 34.35
C LYS A 5 -1.15 30.22 34.09
N GLN A 6 -1.65 30.25 32.86
CA GLN A 6 -2.68 29.33 32.39
C GLN A 6 -2.04 28.07 31.82
N ALA A 7 -2.75 26.97 32.04
CA ALA A 7 -2.31 25.58 32.01
C ALA A 7 -2.02 25.02 30.60
N LYS A 8 -1.15 24.00 30.55
CA LYS A 8 -0.89 23.16 29.37
C LYS A 8 -1.60 21.81 29.56
N PRO A 9 -2.25 21.24 28.52
CA PRO A 9 -3.15 20.10 28.67
C PRO A 9 -2.42 18.78 28.89
N GLN A 10 -3.08 17.88 29.62
CA GLN A 10 -2.63 16.53 29.95
C GLN A 10 -2.74 15.62 28.72
N SER A 11 -1.62 15.35 28.06
CA SER A 11 -1.49 14.23 27.14
C SER A 11 -0.74 13.10 27.83
N GLU A 12 -1.38 11.92 27.80
CA GLU A 12 -0.75 10.60 27.76
C GLU A 12 0.09 10.14 28.95
N ARG A 13 -0.57 9.40 29.84
CA ARG A 13 0.05 8.27 30.55
C ARG A 13 -0.95 7.12 30.64
N PHE A 14 -1.08 6.34 29.57
CA PHE A 14 -1.58 4.97 29.71
C PHE A 14 -0.38 4.11 30.08
N ALA A 15 -0.21 3.92 31.38
CA ALA A 15 0.80 3.05 31.97
C ALA A 15 0.54 1.60 31.53
N VAL A 16 1.60 0.97 31.04
CA VAL A 16 1.71 -0.48 30.87
C VAL A 16 2.05 -1.05 32.23
N GLU A 17 1.17 -1.89 32.80
CA GLU A 17 1.50 -2.74 33.94
C GLU A 17 1.31 -4.21 33.53
N PRO A 18 2.31 -5.09 33.76
CA PRO A 18 2.25 -6.51 33.47
C PRO A 18 1.80 -7.34 34.69
N GLU A 19 1.71 -8.66 34.48
CA GLU A 19 1.62 -9.74 35.47
C GLU A 19 0.23 -10.18 35.95
N GLY A 20 -0.16 -11.36 35.44
CA GLY A 20 -0.54 -12.50 36.28
C GLY A 20 -1.92 -12.50 36.93
N SER A 21 -2.88 -13.23 36.32
CA SER A 21 -3.51 -14.40 36.96
C SER A 21 -4.77 -14.87 36.23
N SER A 22 -4.86 -16.20 36.20
CA SER A 22 -5.82 -17.09 35.54
C SER A 22 -7.33 -16.78 35.71
N LEU A 23 -8.04 -16.85 34.58
CA LEU A 23 -9.37 -17.42 34.36
C LEU A 23 -10.53 -17.06 35.32
N ARG A 24 -11.39 -16.15 34.85
CA ARG A 24 -12.80 -16.42 34.42
C ARG A 24 -13.53 -15.07 34.31
N LYS A 25 -13.46 -14.43 33.15
CA LYS A 25 -14.21 -13.19 32.92
C LYS A 25 -15.67 -13.53 32.62
N ARG A 26 -16.48 -13.55 33.68
CA ARG A 26 -17.95 -13.46 33.59
C ARG A 26 -18.30 -12.25 32.72
N ARG A 27 -19.25 -12.44 31.80
CA ARG A 27 -19.90 -11.34 31.07
C ARG A 27 -20.53 -10.42 32.10
N SER A 28 -19.98 -9.22 32.31
CA SER A 28 -20.61 -8.22 33.15
C SER A 28 -20.36 -6.83 32.61
N GLY A 29 -21.47 -6.13 32.35
CA GLY A 29 -21.57 -4.69 32.56
C GLY A 29 -21.13 -3.83 31.39
N TRP A 30 -22.00 -3.68 30.40
CA TRP A 30 -21.97 -2.51 29.52
C TRP A 30 -22.61 -1.34 30.27
N SER A 31 -21.86 -0.24 30.46
CA SER A 31 -22.46 1.03 30.85
C SER A 31 -21.81 2.21 30.11
N LYS A 32 -22.70 2.91 29.39
CA LYS A 32 -22.70 4.26 28.83
C LYS A 32 -21.59 4.70 27.88
N GLY A 33 -22.01 4.79 26.60
CA GLY A 33 -21.38 5.60 25.57
C GLY A 33 -21.08 4.84 24.28
N THR A 34 -22.03 4.09 23.71
CA THR A 34 -21.94 3.43 22.38
C THR A 34 -20.55 2.92 21.96
N ASP A 35 -19.78 2.33 22.88
CA ASP A 35 -18.43 1.85 22.57
C ASP A 35 -18.52 0.41 22.06
N MET A 36 -19.23 0.26 20.94
CA MET A 36 -19.25 -1.02 20.24
C MET A 36 -17.82 -1.29 19.77
N PRO A 37 -17.21 -2.44 20.11
CA PRO A 37 -15.86 -2.74 19.69
C PRO A 37 -15.83 -2.65 18.17
N VAL A 38 -14.80 -2.02 17.61
CA VAL A 38 -14.63 -1.80 16.15
C VAL A 38 -14.97 -3.06 15.34
N ARG A 39 -14.64 -4.24 15.86
CA ARG A 39 -14.97 -5.54 15.24
C ARG A 39 -16.46 -5.82 15.10
N ALA A 40 -17.28 -5.45 16.09
CA ALA A 40 -18.73 -5.61 16.04
C ALA A 40 -19.35 -4.56 15.12
N THR A 41 -18.87 -3.31 15.16
CA THR A 41 -19.32 -2.24 14.27
C THR A 41 -19.04 -2.57 12.80
N LEU A 42 -17.82 -3.00 12.48
CA LEU A 42 -17.45 -3.41 11.11
C LEU A 42 -18.25 -4.61 10.61
N ARG A 43 -18.59 -5.54 11.50
CA ARG A 43 -19.46 -6.68 11.16
C ARG A 43 -20.88 -6.24 10.86
N GLN A 44 -21.43 -5.31 11.65
CA GLN A 44 -22.76 -4.74 11.41
C GLN A 44 -22.81 -3.94 10.10
N LEU A 45 -21.73 -3.21 9.78
CA LEU A 45 -21.59 -2.45 8.53
C LEU A 45 -21.26 -3.33 7.31
N GLY A 46 -21.01 -4.64 7.51
CA GLY A 46 -20.61 -5.55 6.42
C GLY A 46 -19.22 -5.25 5.84
N VAL A 47 -18.38 -4.48 6.54
CA VAL A 47 -17.06 -4.07 6.05
C VAL A 47 -15.99 -5.03 6.58
N PRO A 48 -15.21 -5.69 5.71
CA PRO A 48 -14.07 -6.50 6.14
C PRO A 48 -13.04 -5.65 6.91
N ARG A 49 -12.45 -6.23 7.96
CA ARG A 49 -11.43 -5.54 8.77
C ARG A 49 -10.25 -5.04 7.95
N SER A 50 -9.80 -5.83 6.97
CA SER A 50 -8.72 -5.46 6.06
C SER A 50 -9.05 -4.21 5.24
N THR A 51 -10.29 -4.09 4.76
CA THR A 51 -10.76 -2.91 4.02
C THR A 51 -10.77 -1.67 4.91
N PHE A 52 -11.30 -1.78 6.12
CA PHE A 52 -11.34 -0.67 7.07
C PHE A 52 -9.94 -0.13 7.39
N TYR A 53 -8.99 -1.00 7.79
CA TYR A 53 -7.64 -0.55 8.12
C TYR A 53 -6.88 -0.04 6.89
N ARG A 54 -7.16 -0.56 5.69
CA ARG A 54 -6.60 -0.02 4.44
C ARG A 54 -7.09 1.39 4.14
N TRP A 55 -8.39 1.68 4.34
CA TRP A 55 -8.92 3.03 4.21
C TRP A 55 -8.41 3.96 5.30
N TYR A 56 -8.33 3.47 6.54
CA TYR A 56 -7.80 4.25 7.66
C TYR A 56 -6.35 4.66 7.42
N GLN A 57 -5.50 3.75 6.94
CA GLN A 57 -4.12 4.07 6.58
C GLN A 57 -4.07 5.17 5.50
N ARG A 58 -4.85 5.04 4.42
CA ARG A 58 -4.91 6.07 3.36
C ARG A 58 -5.43 7.41 3.88
N TYR A 59 -6.38 7.40 4.81
CA TYR A 59 -6.88 8.60 5.45
C TYR A 59 -5.81 9.30 6.29
N VAL A 60 -5.00 8.53 7.02
CA VAL A 60 -3.89 9.08 7.81
C VAL A 60 -2.81 9.67 6.89
N ASP A 61 -2.51 9.00 5.77
CA ASP A 61 -1.44 9.41 4.86
C ASP A 61 -1.83 10.58 3.94
N GLU A 62 -3.07 10.60 3.45
CA GLU A 62 -3.50 11.49 2.35
C GLU A 62 -4.81 12.23 2.65
N GLY A 63 -5.35 12.11 3.86
CA GLY A 63 -6.61 12.72 4.25
C GLY A 63 -7.81 12.13 3.51
N PHE A 64 -8.84 12.95 3.32
CA PHE A 64 -10.06 12.52 2.61
C PHE A 64 -9.78 12.16 1.14
N ASP A 65 -8.81 12.81 0.52
CA ASP A 65 -8.44 12.57 -0.88
C ASP A 65 -7.92 11.13 -1.10
N GLY A 66 -7.27 10.54 -0.09
CA GLY A 66 -6.79 9.15 -0.13
C GLY A 66 -7.89 8.09 -0.17
N LEU A 67 -9.13 8.45 0.17
CA LEU A 67 -10.28 7.54 0.13
C LEU A 67 -10.90 7.42 -1.27
N HIS A 68 -10.58 8.32 -2.19
CA HIS A 68 -11.06 8.22 -3.57
C HIS A 68 -10.54 6.96 -4.27
N ASP A 69 -11.33 6.47 -5.23
CA ASP A 69 -10.97 5.32 -6.03
C ASP A 69 -9.72 5.63 -6.86
N LYS A 70 -8.63 4.91 -6.52
CA LYS A 70 -7.38 4.96 -7.26
C LYS A 70 -7.39 3.90 -8.34
N LYS A 71 -6.96 4.27 -9.55
CA LYS A 71 -6.68 3.30 -10.61
C LYS A 71 -5.67 2.29 -10.08
N PRO A 72 -5.90 0.97 -10.25
CA PRO A 72 -4.94 -0.02 -9.81
C PRO A 72 -3.60 0.23 -10.52
N VAL A 73 -2.52 0.30 -9.74
CA VAL A 73 -1.17 0.34 -10.32
C VAL A 73 -1.02 -0.93 -11.13
N ARG A 74 -0.79 -0.78 -12.45
CA ARG A 74 -0.53 -1.92 -13.33
C ARG A 74 0.70 -2.64 -12.78
N ARG A 75 0.50 -3.86 -12.25
CA ARG A 75 1.63 -4.72 -11.89
C ARG A 75 2.41 -5.00 -13.16
N ALA A 76 3.74 -4.97 -13.07
CA ALA A 76 4.59 -5.34 -14.20
C ALA A 76 4.13 -6.71 -14.72
N ARG A 77 3.82 -6.80 -16.01
CA ARG A 77 3.58 -8.09 -16.66
C ARG A 77 4.89 -8.87 -16.56
N TRP A 78 4.81 -10.16 -16.26
CA TRP A 78 5.99 -11.04 -16.13
C TRP A 78 6.90 -10.99 -17.37
N ASN A 79 6.33 -10.68 -18.54
CA ASN A 79 7.03 -10.57 -19.83
C ASN A 79 7.22 -9.11 -20.30
N ALA A 80 7.10 -8.12 -19.42
CA ALA A 80 7.32 -6.73 -19.80
C ALA A 80 8.83 -6.48 -19.99
N ILE A 81 9.23 -6.17 -21.22
CA ILE A 81 10.59 -5.76 -21.55
C ILE A 81 10.87 -4.43 -20.82
N PRO A 82 11.93 -4.32 -19.99
CA PRO A 82 12.32 -3.06 -19.36
C PRO A 82 12.49 -1.94 -20.38
N GLU A 83 12.08 -0.71 -20.03
CA GLU A 83 12.11 0.45 -20.95
C GLU A 83 13.50 0.69 -21.57
N LYS A 84 14.57 0.43 -20.81
CA LYS A 84 15.95 0.52 -21.28
C LYS A 84 16.22 -0.43 -22.47
N ILE A 85 15.69 -1.65 -22.40
CA ILE A 85 15.85 -2.67 -23.44
C ILE A 85 14.99 -2.30 -24.65
N GLN A 86 13.78 -1.77 -24.45
CA GLN A 86 12.95 -1.26 -25.54
C GLN A 86 13.63 -0.14 -26.33
N LYS A 87 14.23 0.84 -25.63
CA LYS A 87 14.98 1.93 -26.29
C LYS A 87 16.17 1.39 -27.08
N GLN A 88 16.93 0.48 -26.50
CA GLN A 88 18.05 -0.18 -27.16
C GLN A 88 17.67 -0.96 -28.43
N VAL A 89 16.51 -1.60 -28.44
CA VAL A 89 15.98 -2.27 -29.63
C VAL A 89 15.51 -1.24 -30.66
N LEU A 90 14.85 -0.16 -30.22
CA LEU A 90 14.40 0.92 -31.09
C LEU A 90 15.57 1.63 -31.78
N ASP A 91 16.65 1.92 -31.05
CA ASP A 91 17.86 2.52 -31.60
C ASP A 91 18.46 1.63 -32.70
N LEU A 92 18.52 0.31 -32.47
CA LEU A 92 19.00 -0.67 -33.46
C LEU A 92 18.15 -0.68 -34.74
N VAL A 93 16.82 -0.58 -34.59
CA VAL A 93 15.87 -0.51 -35.71
C VAL A 93 16.03 0.80 -36.49
N LEU A 94 16.25 1.92 -35.79
CA LEU A 94 16.45 3.22 -36.41
C LEU A 94 17.79 3.31 -37.15
N GLU A 95 18.83 2.67 -36.64
CA GLU A 95 20.14 2.58 -37.32
C GLU A 95 20.10 1.69 -38.57
N ARG A 96 19.24 0.67 -38.59
CA ARG A 96 19.20 -0.36 -39.64
C ARG A 96 17.78 -0.71 -40.03
N THR A 97 17.15 0.21 -40.77
CA THR A 97 15.77 0.09 -41.25
C THR A 97 15.61 -0.92 -42.39
N ASP A 98 16.71 -1.42 -42.94
CA ASP A 98 16.81 -2.40 -44.01
C ASP A 98 16.69 -3.85 -43.53
N LEU A 99 16.88 -4.10 -42.24
CA LEU A 99 16.86 -5.44 -41.66
C LEU A 99 15.45 -5.90 -41.29
N SER A 100 15.18 -7.19 -41.46
CA SER A 100 13.94 -7.79 -40.99
C SER A 100 13.92 -7.89 -39.45
N PRO A 101 12.73 -7.91 -38.82
CA PRO A 101 12.61 -8.08 -37.36
C PRO A 101 13.36 -9.30 -36.81
N ARG A 102 13.41 -10.39 -37.58
CA ARG A 102 14.12 -11.62 -37.21
C ARG A 102 15.65 -11.45 -37.21
N GLU A 103 16.18 -10.72 -38.19
CA GLU A 103 17.61 -10.41 -38.27
C GLU A 103 18.02 -9.42 -37.17
N LEU A 104 17.16 -8.45 -36.85
CA LEU A 104 17.33 -7.53 -35.72
C LEU A 104 17.38 -8.29 -34.39
N ALA A 105 16.49 -9.25 -34.17
CA ALA A 105 16.50 -10.07 -32.95
C ALA A 105 17.77 -10.92 -32.83
N TRP A 106 18.27 -11.50 -33.93
CA TRP A 106 19.51 -12.28 -33.94
C TRP A 106 20.71 -11.40 -33.60
N ARG A 107 20.84 -10.25 -34.27
CA ARG A 107 21.87 -9.24 -34.01
C ARG A 107 21.83 -8.74 -32.57
N TYR A 108 20.64 -8.40 -32.08
CA TYR A 108 20.45 -7.93 -30.70
C TYR A 108 20.87 -8.99 -29.68
N THR A 109 20.57 -10.27 -29.94
CA THR A 109 20.96 -11.38 -29.06
C THR A 109 22.48 -11.61 -29.07
N ASP A 110 23.12 -11.50 -30.24
CA ASP A 110 24.57 -11.67 -30.38
C ASP A 110 25.36 -10.52 -29.72
N GLU A 111 24.86 -9.29 -29.87
CA GLU A 111 25.50 -8.09 -29.34
C GLU A 111 25.23 -7.87 -27.84
N ARG A 112 24.05 -8.29 -27.32
CA ARG A 112 23.61 -7.95 -25.95
C ARG A 112 23.23 -9.13 -25.05
N ARG A 113 23.27 -10.38 -25.54
CA ARG A 113 22.93 -11.62 -24.80
C ARG A 113 21.60 -11.54 -24.02
N TYR A 114 20.60 -10.81 -24.53
CA TYR A 114 19.28 -10.72 -23.92
C TYR A 114 18.23 -11.30 -24.87
N PHE A 115 17.47 -12.29 -24.41
CA PHE A 115 16.48 -12.99 -25.22
C PHE A 115 15.15 -12.24 -25.18
N VAL A 116 14.76 -11.64 -26.31
CA VAL A 116 13.43 -11.05 -26.48
C VAL A 116 12.55 -12.07 -27.17
N SER A 117 11.58 -12.62 -26.46
CA SER A 117 10.55 -13.51 -27.02
C SER A 117 9.36 -12.68 -27.50
N GLU A 118 8.94 -12.85 -28.75
CA GLU A 118 7.66 -12.33 -29.24
C GLU A 118 6.51 -13.03 -28.48
N SER A 119 5.60 -12.25 -27.88
CA SER A 119 4.37 -12.73 -27.22
C SER A 119 3.29 -11.67 -27.28
#